data_AF-A0A7S0A031-F1
#
_entry.id   AF-A0A7S0A031-F1
#
_cell.length_a   1.000
_cell.length_b   1.000
_cell.length_c   1.000
_cell.angle_alpha   90.00
_cell.angle_beta   90.00
_cell.angle_gamma   90.00
#
_symmetry.space_group_name_H-M   'P 1'
#
loop_
_entity.id
_entity.type
_entity.pdbx_description
1 polymer ?
#
loop_
_entity_poly.entity_id
_entity_poly.type
_entity_poly.pdbx_seq_one_letter_code
_entity_poly.pdbx_strand_id
1 'polypeptide(L)'
;RDCPKALFGRFESGHRPLPEGWPPNTGMTMLRHPVERIISGYFAADSQLHSCQSLRERYGCPEKGACPHSFRAGSSRRSPNVTNLTAIPLLEYARCVENCSANMLTGRDCDAPGPVDTDEAVRNLQELGFVGLMEEWQLTVCLFHAMFGGPVFLSEMSLIRPASEWTVGARRDARRRLRRFLPASDMRVYRAAVRRFRAELCFYGITEEWCREWRWWPANQRRRGLELEV
;
A
#
# COMPACT_ATOMS: atom_id res chain seq x y z
N ARG A 1 22.93 -19.52 1.58
CA ARG A 1 23.08 -18.51 0.51
C ARG A 1 22.84 -17.17 1.18
N ASP A 2 23.89 -16.36 1.33
CA ASP A 2 23.73 -14.99 1.86
C ASP A 2 23.14 -14.11 0.77
N CYS A 3 22.00 -13.48 1.04
CA CYS A 3 21.46 -12.46 0.15
C CYS A 3 22.43 -11.27 0.14
N PRO A 4 22.97 -10.85 -1.02
CA PRO A 4 23.81 -9.67 -1.09
C PRO A 4 23.03 -8.47 -0.54
N LYS A 5 23.53 -7.82 0.52
CA LYS A 5 22.91 -6.63 1.13
C LYS A 5 22.72 -5.48 0.11
N ALA A 6 23.48 -5.50 -0.98
CA ALA A 6 23.39 -4.54 -2.07
C ALA A 6 22.16 -4.69 -2.97
N LEU A 7 21.49 -5.85 -2.99
CA LEU A 7 20.34 -6.09 -3.89
C LEU A 7 18.99 -5.75 -3.25
N PHE A 8 18.88 -5.79 -1.92
CA PHE A 8 17.66 -5.44 -1.18
C PHE A 8 18.03 -4.66 0.09
N GLY A 9 18.27 -3.35 -0.06
CA GLY A 9 18.87 -2.51 0.98
C GLY A 9 18.02 -2.33 2.25
N ARG A 10 16.70 -2.58 2.20
CA ARG A 10 15.80 -2.50 3.36
C ARG A 10 14.41 -3.07 3.05
N PHE A 11 13.94 -4.04 3.84
CA PHE A 11 12.52 -4.41 3.90
C PHE A 11 11.87 -3.76 5.12
N GLU A 12 11.80 -2.42 5.11
CA GLU A 12 11.03 -1.71 6.13
C GLU A 12 9.60 -1.52 5.64
N SER A 13 8.73 -2.40 6.12
CA SER A 13 7.29 -2.21 5.99
C SER A 13 6.87 -1.00 6.82
N GLY A 14 6.33 0.04 6.18
CA GLY A 14 5.79 1.19 6.92
C GLY A 14 5.72 2.49 6.14
N HIS A 15 5.33 3.54 6.86
CA HIS A 15 5.19 4.91 6.37
C HIS A 15 6.49 5.72 6.45
N ARG A 16 7.64 5.10 6.13
CA ARG A 16 8.90 5.84 6.10
C ARG A 16 9.05 6.56 4.76
N PRO A 17 9.38 7.86 4.77
CA PRO A 17 9.64 8.58 3.54
C PRO A 17 10.88 8.06 2.82
N LEU A 18 10.91 8.30 1.51
CA LEU A 18 12.04 8.02 0.64
C LEU A 18 13.23 8.88 1.08
N PRO A 19 14.39 8.30 1.43
CA PRO A 19 15.50 9.09 1.93
C PRO A 19 16.04 10.01 0.84
N GLU A 20 16.59 11.15 1.25
CA GLU A 20 17.30 12.05 0.35
C GLU A 20 18.47 11.31 -0.33
N GLY A 21 18.66 11.56 -1.64
CA GLY A 21 19.73 10.95 -2.41
C GLY A 21 19.61 9.43 -2.63
N TRP A 22 18.43 8.86 -2.45
CA TRP A 22 18.19 7.43 -2.70
C TRP A 22 18.61 7.03 -4.14
N PRO A 23 19.32 5.90 -4.33
CA PRO A 23 19.74 5.49 -5.67
C PRO A 23 18.56 5.06 -6.55
N PRO A 24 18.52 5.43 -7.83
CA PRO A 24 17.53 4.93 -8.77
C PRO A 24 17.46 3.39 -8.76
N ASN A 25 16.28 2.86 -9.01
CA ASN A 25 15.96 1.42 -9.08
C ASN A 25 16.15 0.61 -7.79
N THR A 26 16.47 1.24 -6.64
CA THR A 26 16.64 0.51 -5.36
C THR A 26 15.41 0.55 -4.45
N GLY A 27 14.52 1.53 -4.66
CA GLY A 27 13.28 1.67 -3.90
C GLY A 27 12.17 0.79 -4.46
N MET A 28 11.31 0.27 -3.58
CA MET A 28 10.13 -0.49 -3.95
C MET A 28 8.94 0.02 -3.17
N THR A 29 7.76 0.05 -3.79
CA THR A 29 6.56 0.50 -3.09
C THR A 29 5.31 -0.29 -3.49
N MET A 30 4.35 -0.30 -2.57
CA MET A 30 3.01 -0.82 -2.76
C MET A 30 2.03 0.32 -2.58
N LEU A 31 1.32 0.68 -3.65
CA LEU A 31 0.31 1.73 -3.59
C LEU A 31 -1.10 1.14 -3.54
N ARG A 32 -1.99 1.90 -2.92
CA ARG A 32 -3.41 1.60 -2.80
C ARG A 32 -4.19 2.83 -3.24
N HIS A 33 -5.37 2.63 -3.80
CA HIS A 33 -6.26 3.72 -4.17
C HIS A 33 -6.41 4.68 -2.98
N PRO A 34 -6.18 6.00 -3.13
CA PRO A 34 -6.04 6.91 -2.00
C PRO A 34 -7.22 6.88 -1.02
N VAL A 35 -8.46 6.85 -1.54
CA VAL A 35 -9.67 6.75 -0.69
C VAL A 35 -9.70 5.45 0.10
N GLU A 36 -9.28 4.32 -0.49
CA GLU A 36 -9.26 3.04 0.20
C GLU A 36 -8.12 2.96 1.23
N ARG A 37 -6.98 3.60 0.96
CA ARG A 37 -5.89 3.79 1.92
C ARG A 37 -6.36 4.59 3.12
N ILE A 38 -7.02 5.73 2.90
CA ILE A 38 -7.57 6.59 3.95
C ILE A 38 -8.56 5.80 4.82
N ILE A 39 -9.55 5.16 4.20
CA ILE A 39 -10.54 4.35 4.93
C ILE A 39 -9.85 3.22 5.71
N SER A 40 -8.82 2.60 5.13
CA SER A 40 -8.07 1.55 5.81
C SER A 40 -7.31 2.05 7.03
N GLY A 41 -6.62 3.19 6.93
CA GLY A 41 -5.88 3.77 8.06
C GLY A 41 -6.80 4.31 9.16
N TYR A 42 -7.98 4.83 8.78
CA TYR A 42 -9.00 5.27 9.72
C TYR A 42 -9.53 4.11 10.58
N PHE A 43 -9.76 2.94 9.97
CA PHE A 43 -10.29 1.75 10.65
C PHE A 43 -9.23 0.71 11.04
N ALA A 44 -7.94 1.04 10.98
CA ALA A 44 -6.88 0.10 11.31
C ALA A 44 -6.96 -0.27 12.80
N ALA A 45 -7.28 -1.53 13.09
CA ALA A 45 -7.57 -2.01 14.45
C ALA A 45 -6.41 -1.79 15.44
N ASP A 46 -5.17 -1.90 14.96
CA ASP A 46 -3.96 -1.85 15.79
C ASP A 46 -3.31 -0.46 15.88
N SER A 47 -3.73 0.47 15.02
CA SER A 47 -3.22 1.85 14.98
C SER A 47 -4.27 2.79 14.37
N GLN A 48 -5.30 3.07 15.14
CA GLN A 48 -6.39 3.95 14.71
C GLN A 48 -5.85 5.36 14.43
N LEU A 49 -6.36 6.01 13.37
CA LEU A 49 -5.80 7.25 12.81
C LEU A 49 -4.34 7.08 12.38
N HIS A 50 -4.02 5.94 11.76
CA HIS A 50 -2.69 5.60 11.28
C HIS A 50 -2.07 6.74 10.47
N SER A 51 -0.84 7.13 10.82
CA SER A 51 -0.10 8.19 10.12
C SER A 51 -0.70 9.60 10.19
N CYS A 52 -1.53 9.91 11.17
CA CYS A 52 -1.95 11.28 11.50
C CYS A 52 -1.67 11.60 12.97
N GLN A 53 -0.46 12.04 13.27
CA GLN A 53 0.00 12.30 14.64
C GLN A 53 -0.83 13.39 15.33
N SER A 54 -1.12 14.48 14.62
CA SER A 54 -1.87 15.61 15.18
C SER A 54 -3.26 15.24 15.68
N LEU A 55 -4.01 14.38 14.96
CA LEU A 55 -5.30 13.90 15.44
C LEU A 55 -5.15 12.85 16.53
N ARG A 56 -4.13 11.99 16.45
CA ARG A 56 -3.88 11.02 17.53
C ARG A 56 -3.63 11.73 18.86
N GLU A 57 -2.82 12.78 18.87
CA GLU A 57 -2.57 13.60 20.06
C GLU A 57 -3.84 14.29 20.55
N ARG A 58 -4.58 14.93 19.63
CA ARG A 58 -5.82 15.64 19.97
C ARG A 58 -6.88 14.74 20.62
N TYR A 59 -7.00 13.50 20.15
CA TYR A 59 -8.01 12.54 20.60
C TYR A 59 -7.47 11.50 21.59
N GLY A 60 -6.22 11.67 22.07
CA GLY A 60 -5.61 10.74 23.02
C GLY A 60 -5.49 9.30 22.50
N CYS A 61 -5.31 9.11 21.19
CA CYS A 61 -5.12 7.79 20.60
C CYS A 61 -3.65 7.31 20.76
N PRO A 62 -3.39 6.19 21.45
CA PRO A 62 -2.03 5.66 21.59
C PRO A 62 -1.46 5.18 20.25
N GLU A 63 -0.15 4.95 20.18
CA GLU A 63 0.51 4.43 18.98
C GLU A 63 0.13 2.98 18.68
N LYS A 64 -0.08 2.21 19.75
CA LYS A 64 -0.56 0.85 19.70
C LYS A 64 -1.75 0.70 20.63
N GLY A 65 -2.77 0.01 20.16
CA GLY A 65 -3.98 -0.28 20.93
C GLY A 65 -5.17 0.59 20.55
N ALA A 66 -6.20 0.54 21.39
CA ALA A 66 -7.50 1.16 21.10
C ALA A 66 -7.47 2.66 21.40
N CYS A 67 -7.96 3.48 20.46
CA CYS A 67 -8.24 4.88 20.78
C CYS A 67 -9.45 4.98 21.73
N PRO A 68 -9.49 5.92 22.70
CA PRO A 68 -10.63 6.12 23.59
C PRO A 68 -11.97 6.32 22.87
N HIS A 69 -11.92 6.86 21.65
CA HIS A 69 -13.09 7.14 20.81
C HIS A 69 -13.44 6.00 19.84
N SER A 70 -13.08 4.77 20.18
CA SER A 70 -13.43 3.58 19.40
C SER A 70 -14.44 2.69 20.11
N PHE A 71 -15.17 1.91 19.32
CA PHE A 71 -16.11 0.92 19.80
C PHE A 71 -15.78 -0.44 19.21
N ARG A 72 -16.13 -1.53 19.91
CA ARG A 72 -15.97 -2.88 19.34
C ARG A 72 -16.99 -3.07 18.22
N ALA A 73 -16.53 -3.44 17.03
CA ALA A 73 -17.40 -3.64 15.87
C ALA A 73 -18.23 -4.94 15.92
N GLY A 74 -18.25 -5.64 17.05
CA GLY A 74 -19.06 -6.84 17.27
C GLY A 74 -19.11 -7.24 18.74
N SER A 75 -19.93 -8.24 19.04
CA SER A 75 -20.14 -8.77 20.40
C SER A 75 -19.03 -9.73 20.86
N SER A 76 -18.17 -10.17 19.94
CA SER A 76 -17.06 -11.08 20.26
C SER A 76 -15.93 -10.34 20.97
N ARG A 77 -15.27 -11.01 21.92
CA ARG A 77 -14.02 -10.51 22.54
C ARG A 77 -12.89 -10.33 21.53
N ARG A 78 -12.97 -10.99 20.36
CA ARG A 78 -12.02 -10.85 19.25
C ARG A 78 -12.41 -9.77 18.23
N SER A 79 -13.57 -9.12 18.40
CA SER A 79 -14.00 -8.05 17.49
C SER A 79 -13.03 -6.86 17.59
N PRO A 80 -12.58 -6.31 16.45
CA PRO A 80 -11.66 -5.19 16.47
C PRO A 80 -12.34 -3.95 17.03
N ASN A 81 -11.55 -3.07 17.65
CA ASN A 81 -11.99 -1.72 17.95
C ASN A 81 -11.95 -0.90 16.66
N VAL A 82 -13.05 -0.21 16.39
CA VAL A 82 -13.28 0.59 15.18
C VAL A 82 -13.57 2.01 15.62
N THR A 83 -12.91 2.97 14.98
CA THR A 83 -13.04 4.39 15.32
C THR A 83 -14.47 4.87 15.09
N ASN A 84 -15.02 5.57 16.08
CA ASN A 84 -16.37 6.11 15.98
C ASN A 84 -16.40 7.31 15.03
N LEU A 85 -17.09 7.14 13.89
CA LEU A 85 -17.27 8.18 12.85
C LEU A 85 -17.99 9.44 13.35
N THR A 86 -18.66 9.39 14.51
CA THR A 86 -19.27 10.58 15.13
C THR A 86 -18.33 11.30 16.09
N ALA A 87 -17.35 10.59 16.66
CA ALA A 87 -16.40 11.17 17.61
C ALA A 87 -15.20 11.80 16.92
N ILE A 88 -14.68 11.14 15.86
CA ILE A 88 -13.57 11.64 15.06
C ILE A 88 -14.07 11.83 13.62
N PRO A 89 -14.17 13.06 13.10
CA PRO A 89 -14.68 13.28 11.77
C PRO A 89 -13.77 12.63 10.70
N LEU A 90 -14.30 11.67 9.94
CA LEU A 90 -13.55 11.00 8.87
C LEU A 90 -12.93 11.96 7.86
N LEU A 91 -13.62 13.06 7.52
CA LEU A 91 -13.10 14.06 6.58
C LEU A 91 -11.89 14.82 7.15
N GLU A 92 -11.85 15.02 8.46
CA GLU A 92 -10.72 15.67 9.11
C GLU A 92 -9.48 14.77 9.07
N TYR A 93 -9.65 13.48 9.39
CA TYR A 93 -8.58 12.49 9.19
C TYR A 93 -8.16 12.39 7.72
N ALA A 94 -9.12 12.36 6.79
CA ALA A 94 -8.82 12.28 5.36
C ALA A 94 -7.94 13.44 4.88
N ARG A 95 -8.20 14.67 5.34
CA ARG A 95 -7.36 15.86 5.06
C ARG A 95 -5.97 15.73 5.66
N CYS A 96 -5.86 15.23 6.89
CA CYS A 96 -4.56 15.05 7.56
C CYS A 96 -3.60 14.17 6.74
N VAL A 97 -4.12 13.11 6.11
CA VAL A 97 -3.29 12.14 5.36
C VAL A 97 -3.47 12.26 3.85
N GLU A 98 -4.01 13.36 3.32
CA GLU A 98 -4.44 13.43 1.92
C GLU A 98 -3.30 13.40 0.90
N ASN A 99 -2.10 13.80 1.32
CA ASN A 99 -0.89 13.84 0.51
C ASN A 99 0.11 12.73 0.88
N CYS A 100 -0.32 11.71 1.62
CA CYS A 100 0.59 10.75 2.23
C CYS A 100 1.56 10.07 1.25
N SER A 101 1.05 9.52 0.14
CA SER A 101 1.92 8.84 -0.83
C SER A 101 2.84 9.84 -1.54
N ALA A 102 2.33 11.04 -1.87
CA ALA A 102 3.14 12.09 -2.46
C ALA A 102 4.23 12.62 -1.51
N ASN A 103 3.90 12.84 -0.24
CA ASN A 103 4.83 13.25 0.81
C ASN A 103 5.94 12.21 0.98
N MET A 104 5.57 10.93 1.15
CA MET A 104 6.57 9.88 1.35
C MET A 104 7.52 9.74 0.15
N LEU A 105 7.02 9.91 -1.08
CA LEU A 105 7.87 9.88 -2.29
C LEU A 105 8.76 11.12 -2.45
N THR A 106 8.51 12.20 -1.69
CA THR A 106 9.32 13.43 -1.66
C THR A 106 10.11 13.55 -0.34
N GLY A 107 10.26 12.46 0.40
CA GLY A 107 11.05 12.42 1.63
C GLY A 107 10.38 13.07 2.85
N ARG A 108 9.08 13.36 2.78
CA ARG A 108 8.29 13.96 3.86
C ARG A 108 7.40 12.93 4.54
N ASP A 109 7.15 13.13 5.83
CA ASP A 109 6.20 12.29 6.59
C ASP A 109 4.80 12.31 5.97
N CYS A 110 4.06 11.21 6.16
CA CYS A 110 2.74 11.02 5.57
C CYS A 110 1.76 12.18 5.87
N ASP A 111 1.74 12.69 7.10
CA ASP A 111 0.92 13.82 7.54
C ASP A 111 1.66 15.16 7.54
N ALA A 112 2.78 15.27 6.82
CA ALA A 112 3.48 16.54 6.69
C ALA A 112 2.52 17.61 6.13
N PRO A 113 2.38 18.76 6.83
CA PRO A 113 1.40 19.78 6.48
C PRO A 113 1.83 20.58 5.23
N GLY A 114 0.87 21.21 4.56
CA GLY A 114 1.12 22.11 3.45
C GLY A 114 1.20 21.41 2.07
N PRO A 115 1.46 22.19 1.01
CA PRO A 115 1.51 21.67 -0.35
C PRO A 115 2.69 20.72 -0.55
N VAL A 116 2.55 19.75 -1.45
CA VAL A 116 3.58 18.79 -1.84
C VAL A 116 3.90 18.95 -3.33
N ASP A 117 5.18 18.83 -3.71
CA ASP A 117 5.57 18.75 -5.11
C ASP A 117 5.12 17.40 -5.69
N THR A 118 3.95 17.42 -6.34
CA THR A 118 3.37 16.22 -6.93
C THR A 118 4.13 15.76 -8.16
N ASP A 119 4.78 16.67 -8.89
CA ASP A 119 5.51 16.31 -10.09
C ASP A 119 6.82 15.60 -9.71
N GLU A 120 7.48 16.07 -8.65
CA GLU A 120 8.60 15.36 -8.04
C GLU A 120 8.18 13.98 -7.52
N ALA A 121 7.06 13.87 -6.78
CA ALA A 121 6.57 12.59 -6.31
C ALA A 121 6.34 11.59 -7.47
N VAL A 122 5.77 12.06 -8.59
CA VAL A 122 5.56 11.23 -9.79
C VAL A 122 6.89 10.86 -10.46
N ARG A 123 7.87 11.77 -10.54
CA ARG A 123 9.21 11.44 -11.05
C ARG A 123 9.88 10.39 -10.19
N ASN A 124 9.94 10.58 -8.87
CA ASN A 124 10.54 9.64 -7.94
C ASN A 124 9.87 8.26 -8.00
N LEU A 125 8.54 8.21 -8.17
CA LEU A 125 7.81 6.96 -8.40
C LEU A 125 8.29 6.21 -9.66
N GLN A 126 8.64 6.90 -10.75
CA GLN A 126 9.12 6.25 -11.97
C GLN A 126 10.53 5.68 -11.81
N GLU A 127 11.36 6.30 -10.97
CA GLU A 127 12.73 5.86 -10.70
C GLU A 127 12.80 4.64 -9.75
N LEU A 128 11.68 4.24 -9.12
CA LEU A 128 11.68 3.08 -8.22
C LEU A 128 11.98 1.79 -8.99
N GLY A 129 12.62 0.81 -8.35
CA GLY A 129 12.87 -0.50 -8.96
C GLY A 129 11.61 -1.33 -9.14
N PHE A 130 10.59 -1.10 -8.31
CA PHE A 130 9.32 -1.81 -8.38
C PHE A 130 8.15 -0.97 -7.84
N VAL A 131 7.01 -1.03 -8.54
CA VAL A 131 5.76 -0.40 -8.11
C VAL A 131 4.61 -1.40 -8.21
N GLY A 132 4.12 -1.86 -7.06
CA GLY A 132 2.95 -2.74 -6.98
C GLY A 132 1.66 -2.02 -6.60
N LEU A 133 0.53 -2.70 -6.82
CA LEU A 133 -0.79 -2.22 -6.45
C LEU A 133 -1.48 -3.18 -5.49
N MET A 134 -1.98 -2.66 -4.38
CA MET A 134 -2.67 -3.44 -3.36
C MET A 134 -3.99 -4.04 -3.86
N GLU A 135 -4.68 -3.36 -4.78
CA GLU A 135 -5.90 -3.89 -5.42
C GLU A 135 -5.61 -5.07 -6.36
N GLU A 136 -4.39 -5.14 -6.91
CA GLU A 136 -3.94 -6.14 -7.87
C GLU A 136 -2.90 -7.06 -7.23
N TRP A 137 -3.17 -7.52 -5.99
CA TRP A 137 -2.20 -8.20 -5.14
C TRP A 137 -1.52 -9.41 -5.82
N GLN A 138 -2.32 -10.30 -6.44
CA GLN A 138 -1.77 -11.50 -7.08
C GLN A 138 -0.88 -11.13 -8.29
N LEU A 139 -1.35 -10.21 -9.13
CA LEU A 139 -0.56 -9.71 -10.27
C LEU A 139 0.70 -8.99 -9.82
N THR A 140 0.67 -8.27 -8.70
CA THR A 140 1.84 -7.65 -8.10
C THR A 140 2.88 -8.71 -7.72
N VAL A 141 2.48 -9.75 -6.99
CA VAL A 141 3.39 -10.84 -6.58
C VAL A 141 4.00 -11.49 -7.81
N CYS A 142 3.18 -11.83 -8.81
CA CYS A 142 3.65 -12.37 -10.08
C CYS A 142 4.60 -11.41 -10.82
N LEU A 143 4.28 -10.14 -10.94
CA LEU A 143 5.16 -9.18 -11.60
C LEU A 143 6.51 -9.08 -10.88
N PHE A 144 6.50 -9.04 -9.54
CA PHE A 144 7.72 -9.01 -8.73
C PHE A 144 8.64 -10.20 -9.04
N HIS A 145 8.08 -11.42 -9.02
CA HIS A 145 8.85 -12.61 -9.36
C HIS A 145 9.30 -12.63 -10.83
N ALA A 146 8.54 -12.03 -11.75
CA ALA A 146 8.94 -11.95 -13.16
C ALA A 146 10.12 -11.00 -13.38
N MET A 147 10.16 -9.90 -12.61
CA MET A 147 11.21 -8.90 -12.66
C MET A 147 12.50 -9.36 -11.97
N PHE A 148 12.38 -10.01 -10.81
CA PHE A 148 13.53 -10.31 -9.95
C PHE A 148 13.84 -11.81 -9.80
N GLY A 149 13.02 -12.67 -10.39
CA GLY A 149 13.16 -14.13 -10.33
C GLY A 149 12.60 -14.76 -9.05
N GLY A 150 12.87 -16.06 -8.89
CA GLY A 150 12.41 -16.86 -7.76
C GLY A 150 11.02 -17.48 -7.96
N PRO A 151 10.72 -18.58 -7.24
CA PRO A 151 9.41 -19.21 -7.28
C PRO A 151 8.38 -18.36 -6.53
N VAL A 152 7.16 -18.39 -7.03
CA VAL A 152 5.98 -17.79 -6.38
C VAL A 152 5.38 -18.78 -5.39
N PHE A 153 5.18 -18.38 -4.14
CA PHE A 153 4.59 -19.25 -3.12
C PHE A 153 3.10 -18.97 -2.90
N LEU A 154 2.32 -20.03 -2.63
CA LEU A 154 0.88 -19.90 -2.34
C LEU A 154 0.60 -19.04 -1.11
N SER A 155 1.51 -19.00 -0.14
CA SER A 155 1.41 -18.13 1.03
C SER A 155 1.46 -16.66 0.66
N GLU A 156 2.18 -16.27 -0.39
CA GLU A 156 2.29 -14.88 -0.87
C GLU A 156 1.03 -14.46 -1.62
N MET A 157 0.28 -15.40 -2.19
CA MET A 157 -0.97 -15.15 -2.90
C MET A 157 -2.15 -14.83 -1.98
N SER A 158 -1.99 -15.10 -0.69
CA SER A 158 -3.03 -14.84 0.31
C SER A 158 -3.00 -13.36 0.67
N LEU A 159 -4.13 -12.68 0.54
CA LEU A 159 -4.25 -11.28 0.93
C LEU A 159 -3.95 -11.18 2.43
N ILE A 160 -2.83 -10.55 2.79
CA ILE A 160 -2.30 -10.55 4.16
C ILE A 160 -3.17 -9.69 5.10
N ARG A 161 -4.09 -8.88 4.53
CA ARG A 161 -4.99 -7.99 5.27
C ARG A 161 -6.39 -7.95 4.64
N PRO A 162 -7.18 -9.04 4.74
CA PRO A 162 -8.55 -9.01 4.26
C PRO A 162 -9.34 -7.96 5.04
N ALA A 163 -10.24 -7.26 4.34
CA ALA A 163 -11.18 -6.39 5.02
C ALA A 163 -12.03 -7.26 5.96
N SER A 164 -11.98 -6.98 7.26
CA SER A 164 -12.78 -7.68 8.24
C SER A 164 -14.27 -7.50 7.93
N GLU A 165 -15.05 -8.58 7.94
CA GLU A 165 -16.52 -8.56 7.77
C GLU A 165 -17.18 -7.52 8.69
N TRP A 166 -16.66 -7.40 9.92
CA TRP A 166 -17.10 -6.43 10.93
C TRP A 166 -16.99 -4.97 10.49
N THR A 167 -16.17 -4.67 9.49
CA THR A 167 -15.96 -3.31 8.99
C THR A 167 -16.68 -3.02 7.68
N VAL A 168 -17.33 -4.00 7.04
CA VAL A 168 -17.92 -3.83 5.70
C VAL A 168 -18.95 -2.69 5.66
N GLY A 169 -19.86 -2.65 6.65
CA GLY A 169 -20.86 -1.58 6.77
C GLY A 169 -20.23 -0.22 7.02
N ALA A 170 -19.29 -0.13 7.97
CA ALA A 170 -18.57 1.10 8.31
C ALA A 170 -17.74 1.64 7.14
N ARG A 171 -17.06 0.75 6.39
CA ARG A 171 -16.32 1.10 5.17
C ARG A 171 -17.25 1.62 4.07
N ARG A 172 -18.44 1.03 3.91
CA ARG A 172 -19.44 1.52 2.95
C ARG A 172 -19.92 2.93 3.30
N ASP A 173 -20.21 3.20 4.58
CA ASP A 173 -20.53 4.57 5.04
C ASP A 173 -19.35 5.53 4.80
N ALA A 174 -18.14 5.13 5.16
CA ALA A 174 -16.94 5.92 4.94
C ALA A 174 -16.73 6.30 3.47
N ARG A 175 -16.90 5.35 2.53
CA ARG A 175 -16.88 5.62 1.08
C ARG A 175 -17.90 6.67 0.68
N ARG A 176 -19.15 6.56 1.18
CA ARG A 176 -20.21 7.52 0.88
C ARG A 176 -19.89 8.93 1.40
N ARG A 177 -19.30 9.03 2.60
CA ARG A 177 -18.85 10.30 3.20
C ARG A 177 -17.70 10.93 2.43
N LEU A 178 -16.78 10.12 1.91
CA LEU A 178 -15.63 10.57 1.12
C LEU A 178 -15.90 10.67 -0.38
N ARG A 179 -17.14 10.48 -0.87
CA ARG A 179 -17.44 10.44 -2.31
C ARG A 179 -17.01 11.70 -3.08
N ARG A 180 -16.98 12.86 -2.40
CA ARG A 180 -16.58 14.17 -2.96
C ARG A 180 -15.16 14.56 -2.56
N PHE A 181 -14.50 13.73 -1.76
CA PHE A 181 -13.15 13.97 -1.31
C PHE A 181 -12.18 13.36 -2.33
N LEU A 182 -11.41 14.22 -3.00
CA LEU A 182 -10.43 13.82 -3.98
C LEU A 182 -9.05 14.33 -3.54
N PRO A 183 -8.20 13.46 -2.95
CA PRO A 183 -6.83 13.84 -2.60
C PRO A 183 -6.01 13.99 -3.88
N ALA A 184 -5.94 15.20 -4.43
CA ALA A 184 -5.48 15.45 -5.80
C ALA A 184 -4.06 14.95 -6.05
N SER A 185 -3.11 15.24 -5.13
CA SER A 185 -1.70 14.84 -5.24
C SER A 185 -1.55 13.32 -5.20
N ASP A 186 -2.10 12.66 -4.17
CA ASP A 186 -2.08 11.20 -4.04
C ASP A 186 -2.78 10.51 -5.22
N MET A 187 -3.85 11.10 -5.76
CA MET A 187 -4.54 10.55 -6.94
C MET A 187 -3.67 10.65 -8.20
N ARG A 188 -2.91 11.73 -8.38
CA ARG A 188 -1.97 11.86 -9.51
C ARG A 188 -0.86 10.82 -9.41
N VAL A 189 -0.29 10.62 -8.21
CA VAL A 189 0.70 9.57 -7.93
C VAL A 189 0.11 8.17 -8.21
N TYR A 190 -1.07 7.86 -7.66
CA TYR A 190 -1.71 6.56 -7.86
C TYR A 190 -2.00 6.27 -9.33
N ARG A 191 -2.50 7.26 -10.09
CA ARG A 191 -2.72 7.09 -11.54
C ARG A 191 -1.42 6.85 -12.31
N ALA A 192 -0.33 7.50 -11.92
CA ALA A 192 0.99 7.24 -12.50
C ALA A 192 1.47 5.81 -12.19
N ALA A 193 1.24 5.33 -10.97
CA ALA A 193 1.53 3.96 -10.55
C ALA A 193 0.74 2.94 -11.37
N VAL A 194 -0.57 3.16 -11.55
CA VAL A 194 -1.42 2.26 -12.36
C VAL A 194 -0.93 2.18 -13.81
N ARG A 195 -0.52 3.31 -14.41
CA ARG A 195 0.01 3.30 -15.78
C ARG A 195 1.31 2.52 -15.87
N ARG A 196 2.25 2.77 -14.96
CA ARG A 196 3.53 2.06 -14.89
C ARG A 196 3.32 0.56 -14.68
N PHE A 197 2.56 0.18 -13.66
CA PHE A 197 2.26 -1.22 -13.33
C PHE A 197 1.67 -1.98 -14.53
N ARG A 198 0.71 -1.38 -15.24
CA ARG A 198 0.13 -2.00 -16.44
C ARG A 198 1.12 -2.13 -17.59
N ALA A 199 1.99 -1.14 -17.78
CA ALA A 199 3.04 -1.21 -18.79
C ALA A 199 4.04 -2.33 -18.48
N GLU A 200 4.41 -2.50 -17.21
CA GLU A 200 5.29 -3.58 -16.75
C GLU A 200 4.63 -4.96 -16.89
N LEU A 201 3.35 -5.12 -16.51
CA LEU A 201 2.60 -6.36 -16.77
C LEU A 201 2.62 -6.73 -18.27
N CYS A 202 2.42 -5.75 -19.15
CA CYS A 202 2.48 -5.96 -20.59
C CYS A 202 3.89 -6.35 -21.06
N PHE A 203 4.92 -5.64 -20.59
CA PHE A 203 6.32 -5.90 -20.94
C PHE A 203 6.76 -7.32 -20.53
N TYR A 204 6.39 -7.76 -19.34
CA TYR A 204 6.73 -9.10 -18.83
C TYR A 204 5.74 -10.20 -19.24
N GLY A 205 4.70 -9.87 -20.02
CA GLY A 205 3.69 -10.84 -20.47
C GLY A 205 2.88 -11.47 -19.33
N ILE A 206 2.62 -10.70 -18.27
CA ILE A 206 1.93 -11.14 -17.06
C ILE A 206 0.43 -10.93 -17.22
N THR A 207 -0.33 -12.02 -17.11
CA THR A 207 -1.80 -12.02 -17.09
C THR A 207 -2.31 -12.72 -15.84
N GLU A 208 -3.60 -12.58 -15.54
CA GLU A 208 -4.22 -13.34 -14.44
C GLU A 208 -4.10 -14.85 -14.66
N GLU A 209 -4.29 -15.31 -15.90
CA GLU A 209 -4.14 -16.71 -16.27
C GLU A 209 -2.71 -17.19 -16.06
N TRP A 210 -1.74 -16.42 -16.56
CA TRP A 210 -0.33 -16.71 -16.36
C TRP A 210 0.03 -16.80 -14.88
N CYS A 211 -0.48 -15.87 -14.07
CA CYS A 211 -0.22 -15.83 -12.64
C CYS A 211 -0.84 -17.02 -11.88
N ARG A 212 -1.99 -17.54 -12.34
CA ARG A 212 -2.59 -18.77 -11.81
C ARG A 212 -1.77 -20.02 -12.18
N GLU A 213 -1.27 -20.08 -13.42
CA GLU A 213 -0.48 -21.21 -13.91
C GLU A 213 0.96 -21.23 -13.38
N TRP A 214 1.54 -20.08 -13.03
CA TRP A 214 2.92 -20.02 -12.54
C TRP A 214 3.14 -20.66 -11.17
N ARG A 215 2.05 -21.10 -10.51
CA ARG A 215 2.06 -21.95 -9.32
C ARG A 215 2.81 -23.28 -9.49
N TRP A 216 3.32 -23.59 -10.69
CA TRP A 216 3.99 -24.85 -11.06
C TRP A 216 5.46 -24.67 -11.49
N TRP A 217 6.23 -23.74 -10.90
CA TRP A 217 7.70 -23.71 -11.07
C TRP A 217 8.34 -24.93 -10.37
N PRO A 218 8.94 -25.91 -11.11
CA PRO A 218 9.93 -25.72 -12.18
C PRO A 218 9.50 -26.17 -13.59
N ALA A 219 8.24 -26.57 -13.83
CA ALA A 219 7.83 -27.22 -15.09
C ALA A 219 7.86 -26.28 -16.33
N ASN A 220 7.77 -24.97 -16.12
CA ASN A 220 7.66 -23.98 -17.21
C ASN A 220 8.99 -23.43 -17.75
N GLN A 221 10.16 -23.77 -17.17
CA GLN A 221 11.46 -23.37 -17.76
C GLN A 221 11.71 -24.05 -19.11
N ARG A 222 11.34 -25.32 -19.24
CA ARG A 222 11.59 -26.10 -20.47
C ARG A 222 10.73 -25.68 -21.67
N ARG A 223 9.61 -24.97 -21.45
CA ARG A 223 8.73 -24.53 -22.55
C ARG A 223 9.15 -23.19 -23.19
N ARG A 224 10.06 -22.44 -22.59
CA ARG A 224 10.35 -21.05 -23.02
C ARG A 224 11.79 -20.78 -23.45
N GLY A 225 12.65 -21.80 -23.56
CA GLY A 225 14.01 -21.64 -24.10
C GLY A 225 14.92 -20.68 -23.31
N LEU A 226 14.52 -20.28 -22.10
CA LEU A 226 15.35 -19.52 -21.18
C LEU A 226 16.18 -20.54 -20.38
N GLU A 227 17.24 -21.05 -21.00
CA GLU A 227 18.35 -21.66 -20.27
C GLU A 227 18.99 -20.55 -19.44
N LEU A 228 18.72 -20.57 -18.13
CA LEU A 228 19.58 -19.90 -17.18
C LEU A 228 20.84 -20.76 -17.08
N GLU A 229 21.88 -20.38 -17.81
CA GLU A 229 23.23 -20.80 -17.48
C GLU A 229 23.52 -20.32 -16.05
N VAL A 230 23.72 -21.29 -15.15
CA VAL A 230 24.18 -21.09 -13.77
C VAL A 230 25.67 -21.39 -13.73
#